data_AF-A0A7K2QI47-F1
#
_entry.id   AF-A0A7K2QI47-F1
#
_cell.length_a   1.000
_cell.length_b   1.000
_cell.length_c   1.000
_cell.angle_alpha   90.00
_cell.angle_beta   90.00
_cell.angle_gamma   90.00
#
_symmetry.space_group_name_H-M   'P 1'
#
loop_
_entity.id
_entity.type
_entity.pdbx_description
1 polymer ?
#
loop_
_entity_poly.entity_id
_entity_poly.type
_entity_poly.pdbx_seq_one_letter_code
_entity_poly.pdbx_strand_id
1 'polypeptide(L)'
;GRLRITAKTLARHTAEPVALLEELDACAEEAGIEWATFLYLLYDPHTGRARIANAGHPPPLVRHRDGTVHAVGDVLGVPLGVGGVPYRSVEIEIPEGATVALYTDGLVEARGQDIDTG
;
A
#
# COMPACT_ATOMS: atom_id res chain seq x y z
N GLY A 1 8.49 7.88 12.50
CA GLY A 1 9.78 7.33 12.08
C GLY A 1 10.33 8.04 10.85
N ARG A 2 11.61 7.82 10.56
CA ARG A 2 12.36 8.37 9.42
C ARG A 2 11.70 8.06 8.07
N LEU A 3 11.29 6.80 7.83
CA LEU A 3 10.61 6.35 6.59
C LEU A 3 9.35 7.17 6.25
N ARG A 4 8.51 7.48 7.24
CA ARG A 4 7.30 8.28 7.03
C ARG A 4 7.60 9.68 6.48
N ILE A 5 8.71 10.28 6.93
CA ILE A 5 9.11 11.62 6.47
C ILE A 5 9.62 11.52 5.03
N THR A 6 10.51 10.56 4.76
CA THR A 6 11.03 10.26 3.42
C THR A 6 9.90 10.00 2.43
N ALA A 7 8.96 9.11 2.75
CA ALA A 7 7.83 8.79 1.88
C ALA A 7 6.97 10.02 1.54
N LYS A 8 6.72 10.90 2.53
CA LYS A 8 5.99 12.17 2.30
C LYS A 8 6.74 13.12 1.39
N THR A 9 8.07 13.14 1.45
CA THR A 9 8.89 13.94 0.56
C THR A 9 8.85 13.36 -0.85
N LEU A 10 9.13 12.05 -1.01
CA LEU A 10 9.11 11.36 -2.30
C LEU A 10 7.77 11.49 -3.01
N ALA A 11 6.65 11.33 -2.30
CA ALA A 11 5.30 11.46 -2.86
C ALA A 11 4.99 12.85 -3.47
N ARG A 12 5.79 13.89 -3.15
CA ARG A 12 5.66 15.23 -3.77
C ARG A 12 6.41 15.33 -5.10
N HIS A 13 7.30 14.40 -5.38
CA HIS A 13 8.26 14.47 -6.48
C HIS A 13 8.08 13.33 -7.49
N THR A 14 7.43 12.23 -7.10
CA THR A 14 7.12 11.12 -8.01
C THR A 14 5.64 10.75 -7.99
N ALA A 15 5.09 10.56 -9.18
CA ALA A 15 3.79 9.94 -9.42
C ALA A 15 3.93 8.47 -9.86
N GLU A 16 5.11 7.88 -9.72
CA GLU A 16 5.39 6.49 -10.04
C GLU A 16 5.51 5.65 -8.75
N PRO A 17 4.50 4.81 -8.43
CA PRO A 17 4.50 4.02 -7.21
C PRO A 17 5.69 3.07 -7.04
N VAL A 18 6.19 2.47 -8.13
CA VAL A 18 7.32 1.52 -8.05
C VAL A 18 8.61 2.27 -7.68
N ALA A 19 8.89 3.37 -8.38
CA ALA A 19 10.06 4.20 -8.10
C ALA A 19 10.05 4.76 -6.67
N LEU A 20 8.87 5.11 -6.15
CA LEU A 20 8.74 5.54 -4.76
C LEU A 20 9.16 4.44 -3.77
N LEU A 21 8.75 3.20 -4.00
CA LEU A 21 9.13 2.08 -3.13
C LEU A 21 10.61 1.75 -3.25
N GLU A 22 11.18 1.74 -4.45
CA GLU A 22 12.61 1.50 -4.66
C GLU A 22 13.47 2.52 -3.90
N GLU A 23 13.11 3.80 -3.95
CA GLU A 23 13.86 4.83 -3.24
C GLU A 23 13.63 4.78 -1.72
N LEU A 24 12.42 4.41 -1.30
CA LEU A 24 12.13 4.21 0.13
C LEU A 24 12.88 2.99 0.69
N ASP A 25 13.09 1.95 -0.13
CA ASP A 25 13.83 0.73 0.20
C ASP A 25 15.33 1.02 0.36
N ALA A 26 15.91 1.78 -0.58
CA ALA A 26 17.28 2.28 -0.45
C ALA A 26 17.46 3.11 0.84
N CYS A 27 16.50 3.98 1.16
CA CYS A 27 16.51 4.74 2.42
C CYS A 27 16.36 3.84 3.66
N ALA A 28 15.66 2.71 3.57
CA ALA A 28 15.52 1.74 4.66
C ALA A 28 16.83 0.98 4.89
N GLU A 29 17.52 0.59 3.82
CA GLU A 29 18.83 -0.05 3.86
C GLU A 29 19.89 0.85 4.49
N GLU A 30 20.02 2.10 4.02
CA GLU A 30 20.91 3.12 4.63
C GLU A 30 20.59 3.36 6.11
N ALA A 31 19.32 3.17 6.46
CA ALA A 31 18.80 3.37 7.79
C ALA A 31 19.00 2.17 8.72
N GLY A 32 19.41 1.01 8.21
CA GLY A 32 19.42 -0.26 8.95
C GLY A 32 18.03 -0.69 9.40
N ILE A 33 16.99 -0.37 8.62
CA ILE A 33 15.61 -0.76 8.89
C ILE A 33 15.27 -1.98 8.03
N GLU A 34 14.83 -3.05 8.67
CA GLU A 34 14.38 -4.28 8.02
C GLU A 34 12.91 -4.57 8.35
N TRP A 35 12.23 -5.33 7.48
CA TRP A 35 10.86 -5.82 7.68
C TRP A 35 9.78 -4.74 7.83
N ALA A 36 10.06 -3.51 7.38
CA ALA A 36 9.07 -2.44 7.42
C ALA A 36 8.06 -2.58 6.27
N THR A 37 6.77 -2.65 6.59
CA THR A 37 5.73 -2.70 5.56
C THR A 37 5.31 -1.31 5.10
N PHE A 38 4.96 -1.18 3.82
CA PHE A 38 4.50 0.08 3.24
C PHE A 38 3.53 -0.14 2.07
N LEU A 39 2.54 0.74 1.92
CA LEU A 39 1.65 0.76 0.77
C LEU A 39 1.51 2.18 0.25
N TYR A 40 1.67 2.35 -1.06
CA TYR A 40 1.45 3.61 -1.75
C TYR A 40 0.32 3.47 -2.78
N LEU A 41 -0.69 4.33 -2.66
CA LEU A 41 -1.80 4.42 -3.60
C LEU A 41 -1.86 5.83 -4.17
N LEU A 42 -1.76 5.94 -5.48
CA LEU A 42 -1.95 7.17 -6.22
C LEU A 42 -3.28 7.12 -6.96
N TYR A 43 -4.20 8.02 -6.63
CA TYR A 43 -5.52 8.11 -7.24
C TYR A 43 -5.62 9.33 -8.15
N ASP A 44 -6.09 9.12 -9.38
CA ASP A 44 -6.46 10.19 -10.30
C ASP A 44 -7.99 10.40 -10.31
N PRO A 45 -8.50 11.51 -9.75
CA PRO A 45 -9.92 11.78 -9.70
C PRO A 45 -10.56 12.08 -11.05
N HIS A 46 -9.78 12.40 -12.10
CA HIS A 46 -10.32 12.69 -13.43
C HIS A 46 -10.65 11.41 -14.19
N THR A 47 -9.87 10.34 -13.97
CA THR A 47 -10.04 9.05 -14.65
C THR A 47 -10.69 7.99 -13.75
N GLY A 48 -10.76 8.22 -12.44
CA GLY A 48 -11.26 7.24 -11.48
C GLY A 48 -10.28 6.07 -11.28
N ARG A 49 -9.03 6.19 -11.72
CA ARG A 49 -8.04 5.10 -11.65
C ARG A 49 -7.09 5.29 -10.47
N ALA A 50 -6.70 4.19 -9.86
CA ALA A 50 -5.64 4.17 -8.86
C ALA A 50 -4.51 3.23 -9.26
N ARG A 51 -3.27 3.68 -9.04
CA ARG A 51 -2.08 2.84 -9.12
C ARG A 51 -1.59 2.54 -7.72
N ILE A 52 -1.31 1.27 -7.46
CA ILE A 52 -0.97 0.78 -6.12
C ILE A 52 0.35 0.03 -6.22
N ALA A 53 1.27 0.30 -5.31
CA ALA A 53 2.44 -0.52 -5.06
C ALA A 53 2.50 -0.89 -3.57
N ASN A 54 2.95 -2.10 -3.28
CA ASN A 54 2.89 -2.68 -1.95
C ASN A 54 4.22 -3.35 -1.59
N ALA A 55 4.78 -2.98 -0.44
CA ALA A 55 5.95 -3.58 0.18
C ALA A 55 5.51 -4.34 1.44
N GLY A 56 4.89 -5.51 1.27
CA GLY A 56 4.51 -6.43 2.36
C GLY A 56 3.38 -5.97 3.28
N HIS A 57 2.64 -4.92 2.93
CA HIS A 57 1.51 -4.41 3.69
C HIS A 57 0.22 -5.20 3.37
N PRO A 58 -0.78 -5.24 4.29
CA PRO A 58 -2.08 -5.84 3.97
C PRO A 58 -2.72 -5.22 2.72
N PRO A 59 -3.41 -6.04 1.90
CA PRO A 59 -4.04 -5.55 0.66
C PRO A 59 -5.16 -4.56 0.99
N PRO A 60 -5.29 -3.47 0.21
CA PRO A 60 -6.36 -2.49 0.42
C PRO A 60 -7.71 -3.11 0.09
N LEU A 61 -8.76 -2.64 0.78
CA LEU A 61 -10.13 -3.05 0.51
C LEU A 61 -10.87 -1.98 -0.28
N VAL A 62 -11.67 -2.40 -1.25
CA VAL A 62 -12.56 -1.53 -2.02
C VAL A 62 -14.00 -1.91 -1.72
N ARG A 63 -14.74 -0.98 -1.12
CA ARG A 63 -16.16 -1.11 -0.83
C ARG A 63 -16.98 -0.36 -1.88
N HIS A 64 -17.80 -1.07 -2.63
CA HIS A 64 -18.73 -0.50 -3.60
C HIS A 64 -19.95 0.14 -2.93
N ARG A 65 -20.69 0.94 -3.71
CA ARG A 65 -21.90 1.61 -3.24
C ARG A 65 -23.00 0.64 -2.80
N ASP A 66 -23.08 -0.53 -3.44
CA ASP A 66 -24.03 -1.59 -3.09
C ASP A 66 -23.65 -2.36 -1.80
N GLY A 67 -22.48 -2.04 -1.22
CA GLY A 67 -21.96 -2.66 0.00
C GLY A 67 -21.05 -3.85 -0.23
N THR A 68 -20.85 -4.30 -1.46
CA THR A 68 -19.88 -5.36 -1.77
C THR A 68 -18.45 -4.90 -1.49
N VAL A 69 -17.61 -5.80 -0.98
CA VAL A 69 -16.21 -5.52 -0.61
C VAL A 69 -15.31 -6.54 -1.27
N HIS A 70 -14.18 -6.08 -1.83
CA HIS A 70 -13.13 -6.95 -2.33
C HIS A 70 -11.76 -6.42 -1.96
N ALA A 71 -10.79 -7.32 -1.76
CA ALA A 71 -9.40 -6.97 -1.56
C ALA A 71 -8.68 -6.83 -2.91
N VAL A 72 -7.75 -5.88 -3.01
CA VAL A 72 -6.86 -5.74 -4.17
C VAL A 72 -5.70 -6.73 -4.01
N GLY A 73 -5.94 -7.99 -4.39
CA GLY A 73 -5.03 -9.11 -4.11
C GLY A 73 -3.75 -9.17 -4.96
N ASP A 74 -3.73 -8.53 -6.13
CA ASP A 74 -2.64 -8.69 -7.11
C ASP A 74 -1.39 -7.82 -6.84
N VAL A 75 -1.38 -7.08 -5.72
CA VAL A 75 -0.27 -6.21 -5.34
C VAL A 75 0.37 -6.69 -4.05
N LEU A 76 1.11 -7.79 -4.16
CA LEU A 76 1.98 -8.29 -3.09
C LEU A 76 3.43 -7.93 -3.42
N GLY A 77 4.19 -7.55 -2.40
CA GLY A 77 5.63 -7.31 -2.49
C GLY A 77 6.31 -7.66 -1.18
N VAL A 78 7.64 -7.66 -1.18
CA VAL A 78 8.43 -7.92 0.02
C VAL A 78 8.50 -6.66 0.89
N PRO A 79 8.60 -6.79 2.22
CA PRO A 79 8.85 -5.64 3.10
C PRO A 79 10.15 -4.90 2.75
N LEU A 80 10.19 -3.61 3.08
CA LEU A 80 11.38 -2.77 2.91
C LEU A 80 12.55 -3.31 3.75
N GLY A 81 13.76 -3.22 3.20
CA GLY A 81 15.02 -3.67 3.78
C GLY A 81 15.26 -5.18 3.65
N VAL A 82 14.35 -5.94 3.02
CA VAL A 82 14.50 -7.39 2.83
C VAL A 82 15.14 -7.72 1.47
N GLY A 83 14.82 -6.94 0.44
CA GLY A 83 15.29 -7.17 -0.93
C GLY A 83 14.78 -8.48 -1.56
N GLY A 84 15.42 -8.88 -2.66
CA GLY A 84 15.24 -10.20 -3.28
C GLY A 84 14.27 -10.28 -4.47
N VAL A 85 13.33 -9.33 -4.62
CA VAL A 85 12.46 -9.23 -5.80
C VAL A 85 12.14 -7.77 -6.14
N PRO A 86 11.97 -7.42 -7.44
CA PRO A 86 11.50 -6.08 -7.82
C PRO A 86 10.07 -5.82 -7.33
N TYR A 87 9.80 -4.58 -6.93
CA TYR A 87 8.44 -4.11 -6.66
C TYR A 87 7.59 -4.09 -7.95
N ARG A 88 6.28 -4.21 -7.77
CA ARG A 88 5.31 -4.12 -8.85
C ARG A 88 4.19 -3.18 -8.46
N SER A 89 3.56 -2.60 -9.48
CA SER A 89 2.32 -1.87 -9.31
C SER A 89 1.19 -2.51 -10.09
N VAL A 90 -0.02 -2.31 -9.60
CA VAL A 90 -1.27 -2.64 -10.30
C VAL A 90 -2.07 -1.37 -10.51
N GLU A 91 -2.81 -1.32 -11.61
CA GLU A 91 -3.80 -0.27 -11.86
C GLU A 91 -5.20 -0.86 -11.67
N ILE A 92 -6.02 -0.17 -10.88
CA ILE A 92 -7.42 -0.52 -10.64
C ILE A 92 -8.32 0.66 -10.98
N GLU A 93 -9.56 0.36 -11.34
CA GLU A 93 -10.62 1.37 -11.38
C GLU A 93 -11.29 1.46 -10.01
N ILE A 94 -11.53 2.67 -9.53
CA ILE A 94 -12.32 2.96 -8.34
C ILE A 94 -13.67 3.50 -8.81
N PRO A 95 -14.74 2.69 -8.73
CA PRO A 95 -16.05 3.12 -9.17
C PRO A 95 -16.55 4.34 -8.40
N GLU A 96 -17.42 5.12 -9.04
CA GLU A 96 -18.04 6.28 -8.42
C GLU A 96 -18.78 5.89 -7.12
N GLY A 97 -18.53 6.62 -6.04
CA GLY A 97 -19.12 6.36 -4.73
C GLY A 97 -18.52 5.17 -3.98
N ALA A 98 -17.49 4.51 -4.51
CA ALA A 98 -16.73 3.50 -3.78
C ALA A 98 -15.83 4.14 -2.70
N THR A 99 -15.44 3.33 -1.72
CA THR A 99 -14.49 3.71 -0.67
C THR A 99 -13.31 2.76 -0.68
N VAL A 100 -12.10 3.30 -0.67
CA VAL A 100 -10.88 2.52 -0.49
C VAL A 100 -10.41 2.63 0.96
N ALA A 101 -10.21 1.48 1.61
CA ALA A 101 -9.71 1.39 2.97
C ALA A 101 -8.26 0.88 2.98
N LEU A 102 -7.38 1.69 3.57
CA LEU A 102 -6.01 1.36 3.93
C LEU A 102 -5.95 1.16 5.43
N TYR A 103 -5.35 0.06 5.88
CA TYR A 103 -5.33 -0.31 7.28
C TYR A 103 -3.99 -0.95 7.62
N THR A 104 -3.57 -0.76 8.85
CA THR A 104 -2.40 -1.43 9.41
C THR A 104 -2.86 -2.52 10.37
N ASP A 105 -2.04 -3.52 10.56
CA ASP A 105 -2.32 -4.75 11.29
C ASP A 105 -2.69 -4.48 12.77
N GLY A 106 -2.20 -3.36 13.34
CA GLY A 106 -2.64 -2.86 14.65
C GLY A 106 -4.11 -2.42 14.75
N LEU A 107 -4.85 -2.35 13.63
CA LEU A 107 -6.31 -2.16 13.62
C LEU A 107 -7.07 -3.46 13.94
N VAL A 108 -6.44 -4.62 13.72
CA VAL A 108 -7.00 -5.96 13.94
C VAL A 108 -6.74 -6.43 15.38
N GLU A 109 -5.61 -6.06 15.97
CA GLU A 109 -5.22 -6.53 17.31
C GLU A 109 -5.99 -5.88 18.48
N ALA A 110 -6.77 -4.82 18.23
CA ALA A 110 -7.55 -4.14 19.26
C ALA A 110 -8.92 -4.80 19.56
N ARG A 111 -9.32 -5.86 18.84
CA ARG A 111 -10.51 -6.65 19.16
C ARG A 111 -10.22 -8.12 18.89
N GLY A 112 -10.02 -8.89 19.95
CA GLY A 112 -9.64 -10.32 19.90
C GLY A 112 -10.65 -11.24 19.21
N GLN A 113 -10.81 -11.11 17.90
CA GLN A 113 -11.39 -12.11 17.02
C GLN A 113 -10.54 -12.23 15.76
N ASP A 114 -9.99 -13.43 15.63
CA ASP A 114 -9.18 -13.91 14.52
C ASP A 114 -9.99 -13.91 13.21
N ILE A 115 -9.34 -13.62 12.08
CA ILE A 115 -10.00 -13.23 10.82
C ILE A 115 -10.58 -14.42 10.01
N ASP A 116 -10.54 -15.65 10.52
CA ASP A 116 -11.06 -16.81 9.75
C ASP A 116 -12.57 -17.08 9.95
N THR A 117 -13.38 -16.06 10.22
CA THR A 117 -14.85 -16.20 10.27
C THR A 117 -15.57 -14.93 9.82
N GLY A 118 -15.84 -14.84 8.52
CA GLY A 118 -16.66 -13.80 7.92
C GLY A 118 -17.05 -14.13 6.48
#